data_AF-A0A9W4I9A8-F1
#
_entry.id   AF-A0A9W4I9A8-F1
#
_cell.length_a   1.000
_cell.length_b   1.000
_cell.length_c   1.000
_cell.angle_alpha   90.00
_cell.angle_beta   90.00
_cell.angle_gamma   90.00
#
_symmetry.space_group_name_H-M   'P 1'
#
loop_
_entity.id
_entity.type
_entity.pdbx_description
1 polymer ?
#
loop_
_entity_poly.entity_id
_entity_poly.type
_entity_poly.pdbx_seq_one_letter_code
_entity_poly.pdbx_strand_id
1 'polypeptide(L)'
;MATRTIQLVSFRNVSSQRAHFAIFVPSAADPKRGTLIHAVGAPMAGYILEFKRNYSPAMTQQRHETFPIGQVYSSNIVDSVDTAMTKDSTPRGNIEIAASQVPTPGISQNFMAPVNDTTNKRCQEWTMEFVRHLVSKGLIAAEAIQIVQSKRDPPN
;
A
#
# COMPACT_ATOMS: atom_id res chain seq x y z
N MET A 1 -13.77 -0.60 -21.04
CA MET A 1 -13.69 0.12 -19.75
C MET A 1 -12.27 0.61 -19.54
N ALA A 2 -12.07 1.85 -19.08
CA ALA A 2 -10.73 2.39 -18.88
C ALA A 2 -10.04 1.74 -17.66
N THR A 3 -8.79 1.33 -17.81
CA THR A 3 -7.96 0.80 -16.72
C THR A 3 -6.91 1.81 -16.27
N ARG A 4 -6.43 1.64 -15.04
CA ARG A 4 -5.38 2.46 -14.44
C ARG A 4 -4.29 1.55 -13.87
N THR A 5 -3.04 1.91 -14.12
CA THR A 5 -1.89 1.18 -13.58
C THR A 5 -1.71 1.55 -12.11
N ILE A 6 -1.87 0.60 -11.20
CA ILE A 6 -1.51 0.81 -9.80
C ILE A 6 -0.03 0.46 -9.58
N GLN A 7 0.57 1.12 -8.59
CA GLN A 7 2.00 1.04 -8.34
C GLN A 7 2.28 0.67 -6.88
N LEU A 8 3.28 -0.17 -6.64
CA LEU A 8 3.93 -0.27 -5.35
C LEU A 8 4.87 0.94 -5.19
N VAL A 9 4.78 1.62 -4.06
CA VAL A 9 5.73 2.64 -3.64
C VAL A 9 6.53 2.10 -2.47
N SER A 10 7.84 2.00 -2.64
CA SER A 10 8.79 1.57 -1.63
C SER A 10 9.54 2.79 -1.11
N PHE A 11 9.31 3.18 0.14
CA PHE A 11 9.98 4.31 0.76
C PHE A 11 11.15 3.83 1.63
N ARG A 12 12.33 4.41 1.44
CA ARG A 12 13.52 4.09 2.24
C ARG A 12 14.47 5.27 2.33
N ASN A 13 14.64 5.81 3.53
CA ASN A 13 15.58 6.91 3.76
C ASN A 13 17.03 6.42 3.93
N VAL A 14 17.22 5.31 4.64
CA VAL A 14 18.53 4.69 4.90
C VAL A 14 18.49 3.19 4.64
N SER A 15 19.57 2.62 4.12
CA SER A 15 19.66 1.20 3.74
C SER A 15 19.50 0.22 4.91
N SER A 16 19.88 0.65 6.12
CA SER A 16 19.76 -0.15 7.36
C SER A 16 18.33 -0.26 7.89
N GLN A 17 17.41 0.55 7.39
CA GLN A 17 15.99 0.48 7.76
C GLN A 17 15.23 -0.32 6.71
N ARG A 18 14.25 -1.11 7.18
CA ARG A 18 13.29 -1.76 6.28
C ARG A 18 12.44 -0.71 5.57
N ALA A 19 12.17 -0.95 4.29
CA ALA A 19 11.34 -0.07 3.49
C ALA A 19 9.89 -0.06 3.98
N HIS A 20 9.26 1.10 3.88
CA HIS A 20 7.82 1.23 4.06
C HIS A 20 7.12 1.03 2.71
N PHE A 21 6.15 0.12 2.67
CA PHE A 21 5.39 -0.17 1.45
C PHE A 21 4.03 0.52 1.47
N ALA A 22 3.64 0.99 0.29
CA ALA A 22 2.32 1.55 0.03
C ALA A 22 1.88 1.19 -1.39
N ILE A 23 0.56 1.12 -1.62
CA ILE A 23 -0.02 1.01 -2.96
C ILE A 23 -0.51 2.39 -3.38
N PHE A 24 -0.01 2.88 -4.51
CA PHE A 24 -0.46 4.11 -5.13
C PHE A 24 -1.45 3.83 -6.25
N VAL A 25 -2.61 4.48 -6.17
CA VAL A 25 -3.68 4.41 -7.15
C VAL A 25 -3.82 5.79 -7.81
N PRO A 26 -3.41 5.94 -9.08
CA PRO A 26 -3.48 7.24 -9.75
C PRO A 26 -4.92 7.68 -10.05
N SER A 27 -5.13 9.00 -9.98
CA SER A 27 -6.38 9.65 -10.37
C SER A 27 -6.56 9.61 -11.90
N ALA A 28 -7.81 9.58 -12.36
CA ALA A 28 -8.10 9.73 -13.78
C ALA A 28 -7.81 11.15 -14.29
N ALA A 29 -8.01 12.18 -13.46
CA ALA A 29 -7.84 13.57 -13.87
C ALA A 29 -6.36 13.97 -13.96
N ASP A 30 -5.53 13.48 -13.04
CA ASP A 30 -4.09 13.70 -13.02
C ASP A 30 -3.37 12.43 -12.52
N PRO A 31 -2.75 11.64 -13.41
CA PRO A 31 -2.04 10.43 -13.04
C PRO A 31 -0.83 10.65 -12.11
N LYS A 32 -0.36 11.90 -11.93
CA LYS A 32 0.71 12.25 -10.98
C LYS A 32 0.22 12.38 -9.55
N ARG A 33 -1.11 12.34 -9.35
CA ARG A 33 -1.78 12.44 -8.06
C ARG A 33 -2.75 11.29 -7.89
N GLY A 34 -3.09 10.96 -6.65
CA GLY A 34 -3.97 9.82 -6.41
C GLY A 34 -4.15 9.48 -4.95
N THR A 35 -4.60 8.25 -4.69
CA THR A 35 -4.72 7.71 -3.34
C THR A 35 -3.48 6.87 -3.04
N LEU A 36 -2.79 7.19 -1.94
CA LEU A 36 -1.78 6.31 -1.36
C LEU A 36 -2.44 5.48 -0.25
N ILE A 37 -2.40 4.17 -0.38
CA ILE A 37 -2.98 3.19 0.55
C ILE A 37 -1.84 2.51 1.29
N HIS A 38 -1.82 2.59 2.62
CA HIS A 38 -0.76 1.96 3.41
C HIS A 38 -1.18 1.62 4.83
N ALA A 39 -0.48 0.64 5.43
CA ALA A 39 -0.52 0.40 6.87
C ALA A 39 0.62 1.19 7.53
N VAL A 40 0.27 2.26 8.26
CA VAL A 40 1.22 3.15 8.93
C VAL A 40 1.24 2.89 10.43
N GLY A 41 2.42 2.88 11.03
CA GLY A 41 2.58 2.62 12.46
C GLY A 41 3.96 2.08 12.79
N ALA A 42 4.08 1.54 13.99
CA ALA A 42 5.33 0.98 14.48
C ALA A 42 5.04 -0.30 15.29
N PRO A 43 5.98 -1.25 15.38
CA PRO A 43 5.75 -2.52 16.08
C PRO A 43 5.27 -2.35 17.53
N MET A 44 5.74 -1.31 18.22
CA MET A 44 5.38 -1.02 19.62
C MET A 44 4.00 -0.37 19.79
N ALA A 45 3.46 0.28 18.75
CA ALA A 45 2.19 1.01 18.79
C ALA A 45 1.08 0.32 17.98
N GLY A 46 1.44 -0.70 17.19
CA GLY A 46 0.56 -1.26 16.17
C GLY A 46 0.51 -0.40 14.91
N TYR A 47 -0.24 -0.88 13.93
CA TYR A 47 -0.42 -0.26 12.63
C TYR A 47 -1.89 0.05 12.37
N ILE A 48 -2.14 1.17 11.71
CA ILE A 48 -3.46 1.59 11.26
C ILE A 48 -3.48 1.71 9.74
N LEU A 49 -4.64 1.44 9.14
CA LEU A 49 -4.85 1.67 7.71
C LEU A 49 -5.11 3.15 7.50
N GLU A 50 -4.33 3.76 6.62
CA GLU A 50 -4.46 5.17 6.24
C GLU A 50 -4.56 5.29 4.72
N PHE A 51 -5.44 6.18 4.27
CA PHE A 51 -5.58 6.62 2.89
C PHE A 51 -5.11 8.07 2.82
N LYS A 52 -4.05 8.34 2.05
CA LYS A 52 -3.68 9.72 1.70
C LYS A 52 -4.33 10.08 0.38
N ARG A 53 -5.29 11.00 0.42
CA ARG A 53 -6.02 11.48 -0.76
C ARG A 53 -5.22 12.54 -1.48
N ASN A 54 -5.38 12.60 -2.80
CA ASN A 54 -4.76 13.60 -3.65
C ASN A 54 -3.23 13.73 -3.42
N TYR A 55 -2.60 12.60 -3.10
CA TYR A 55 -1.18 12.46 -2.81
C TYR A 55 -0.38 12.43 -4.10
N SER A 56 0.77 13.10 -4.10
CA SER A 56 1.74 13.01 -5.19
C SER A 56 3.07 12.45 -4.65
N PRO A 57 3.55 11.30 -5.15
CA PRO A 57 4.86 10.78 -4.79
C PRO A 57 5.99 11.77 -5.09
N ALA A 58 5.87 12.57 -6.15
CA ALA A 58 6.87 13.58 -6.52
C ALA A 58 6.99 14.74 -5.52
N MET A 59 5.98 14.97 -4.67
CA MET A 59 5.99 16.04 -3.68
C MET A 59 6.62 15.65 -2.34
N THR A 60 6.95 14.37 -2.14
CA THR A 60 7.62 13.94 -0.90
C THR A 60 9.14 14.12 -1.00
N GLN A 61 9.76 14.58 0.09
CA GLN A 61 11.22 14.56 0.24
C GLN A 61 11.75 13.17 0.61
N GLN A 62 10.86 12.25 0.99
CA GLN A 62 11.22 10.88 1.34
C GLN A 62 11.69 10.14 0.08
N ARG A 63 12.90 9.55 0.15
CA ARG A 63 13.42 8.70 -0.93
C ARG A 63 12.49 7.53 -1.16
N HIS A 64 12.13 7.33 -2.42
CA HIS A 64 11.20 6.28 -2.81
C HIS A 64 11.45 5.76 -4.21
N GLU A 65 11.03 4.52 -4.43
CA GLU A 65 10.97 3.88 -5.73
C GLU A 65 9.52 3.49 -6.04
N THR A 66 9.14 3.50 -7.32
CA THR A 66 7.80 3.12 -7.78
C THR A 66 7.90 1.96 -8.75
N PHE A 67 7.04 0.96 -8.58
CA PHE A 67 6.99 -0.22 -9.42
C PHE A 67 5.55 -0.47 -9.89
N PRO A 68 5.26 -0.56 -11.19
CA PRO A 68 3.93 -0.94 -11.65
C PRO A 68 3.66 -2.39 -11.24
N ILE A 69 2.49 -2.64 -10.63
CA ILE A 69 2.14 -3.99 -10.15
C ILE A 69 0.91 -4.57 -10.81
N GLY A 70 0.08 -3.76 -11.48
CA GLY A 70 -1.08 -4.27 -12.17
C GLY A 70 -2.00 -3.18 -12.72
N GLN A 71 -2.97 -3.61 -13.50
CA GLN A 71 -4.05 -2.78 -14.03
C GLN A 71 -5.32 -3.03 -13.22
N VAL A 72 -6.07 -1.97 -12.94
CA VAL A 72 -7.40 -2.05 -12.32
C VAL A 72 -8.40 -1.26 -13.17
N TYR A 73 -9.62 -1.76 -13.29
CA TYR A 73 -10.71 -0.99 -13.91
C TYR A 73 -11.04 0.27 -13.11
N SER A 74 -11.24 1.38 -13.80
CA SER A 74 -11.59 2.66 -13.17
C SER A 74 -12.89 2.60 -12.37
N SER A 75 -13.80 1.67 -12.69
CA SER A 75 -15.03 1.44 -11.91
C SER A 75 -14.78 0.92 -10.49
N ASN A 76 -13.58 0.41 -10.20
CA ASN A 76 -13.18 -0.04 -8.87
C ASN A 76 -12.49 1.07 -8.04
N ILE A 77 -12.34 2.27 -8.60
CA ILE A 77 -11.65 3.41 -7.98
C ILE A 77 -12.65 4.56 -7.85
N VAL A 78 -12.66 5.19 -6.68
CA VAL A 78 -13.35 6.46 -6.45
C VAL A 78 -12.29 7.53 -6.24
N ASP A 79 -12.19 8.46 -7.18
CA ASP A 79 -11.24 9.56 -7.10
C ASP A 79 -11.63 10.55 -5.99
N SER A 80 -10.62 11.18 -5.37
CA SER A 80 -10.90 12.27 -4.43
C SER A 80 -11.32 13.52 -5.19
N VAL A 81 -12.34 14.20 -4.68
CA VAL A 81 -12.77 15.52 -5.17
C VAL A 81 -11.97 16.66 -4.53
N ASP A 82 -11.21 16.37 -3.47
CA ASP A 82 -10.45 17.36 -2.72
C ASP A 82 -9.21 17.84 -3.49
N THR A 83 -9.00 19.16 -3.50
CA THR A 83 -7.80 19.79 -4.08
C THR A 83 -6.61 19.81 -3.13
N ALA A 84 -6.86 19.70 -1.82
CA ALA A 84 -5.84 19.55 -0.79
C ALA A 84 -5.49 18.07 -0.57
N MET A 85 -4.29 17.80 -0.04
CA MET A 85 -3.93 16.46 0.41
C MET A 85 -4.55 16.21 1.78
N THR A 86 -5.39 15.18 1.89
CA THR A 86 -6.06 14.80 3.14
C THR A 86 -5.70 13.38 3.54
N LYS A 87 -5.93 13.03 4.81
CA LYS A 87 -5.71 11.69 5.35
C LYS A 87 -6.99 11.22 6.03
N ASP A 88 -7.38 9.98 5.75
CA ASP A 88 -8.52 9.34 6.39
C ASP A 88 -8.34 7.83 6.44
N SER A 89 -9.30 7.12 7.03
CA SER A 89 -9.36 5.66 7.09
C SER A 89 -10.67 5.11 6.51
N THR A 90 -11.43 5.92 5.75
CA THR A 90 -12.75 5.55 5.23
C THR A 90 -12.63 5.07 3.78
N PRO A 91 -12.85 3.78 3.48
CA PRO A 91 -12.73 3.26 2.12
C PRO A 91 -13.85 3.77 1.21
N ARG A 92 -13.51 4.13 -0.04
CA ARG A 92 -14.47 4.67 -1.04
C ARG A 92 -14.71 3.74 -2.23
N GLY A 93 -13.65 3.12 -2.77
CA GLY A 93 -13.71 2.21 -3.92
C GLY A 93 -13.40 0.76 -3.56
N ASN A 94 -13.62 -0.17 -4.49
CA ASN A 94 -13.41 -1.61 -4.27
C ASN A 94 -11.96 -1.94 -3.88
N ILE A 95 -10.97 -1.20 -4.38
CA ILE A 95 -9.56 -1.35 -3.97
C ILE A 95 -9.37 -0.99 -2.49
N GLU A 96 -10.00 0.09 -2.02
CA GLU A 96 -9.90 0.55 -0.63
C GLU A 96 -10.73 -0.32 0.33
N ILE A 97 -11.88 -0.79 -0.14
CA ILE A 97 -12.71 -1.77 0.58
C ILE A 97 -11.93 -3.09 0.75
N ALA A 98 -11.21 -3.53 -0.29
CA ALA A 98 -10.33 -4.69 -0.16
C ALA A 98 -9.19 -4.43 0.85
N ALA A 99 -8.63 -3.22 0.89
CA ALA A 99 -7.62 -2.86 1.87
C ALA A 99 -8.14 -2.92 3.31
N SER A 100 -9.37 -2.44 3.56
CA SER A 100 -9.96 -2.45 4.91
C SER A 100 -10.36 -3.85 5.40
N GLN A 101 -10.47 -4.82 4.49
CA GLN A 101 -10.72 -6.23 4.84
C GLN A 101 -9.46 -6.98 5.28
N VAL A 102 -8.27 -6.39 5.09
CA VAL A 102 -7.00 -7.00 5.49
C VAL A 102 -6.60 -6.42 6.85
N PRO A 103 -6.57 -7.24 7.92
CA PRO A 103 -6.28 -6.73 9.27
C PRO A 103 -4.87 -6.14 9.32
N THR A 104 -4.76 -4.91 9.82
CA THR A 104 -3.44 -4.30 10.03
C THR A 104 -2.69 -5.00 11.17
N PRO A 105 -1.36 -5.02 11.14
CA PRO A 105 -0.59 -5.63 12.21
C PRO A 105 -0.85 -4.92 13.56
N GLY A 106 -1.14 -5.73 14.59
CA GLY A 106 -1.31 -5.24 15.96
C GLY A 106 0.02 -4.92 16.64
N ILE A 107 -0.05 -4.60 17.94
CA ILE A 107 1.15 -4.41 18.77
C ILE A 107 1.92 -5.73 18.83
N SER A 108 3.19 -5.70 18.45
CA SER A 108 4.06 -6.87 18.48
C SER A 108 4.45 -7.21 19.92
N GLN A 109 4.00 -8.37 20.41
CA GLN A 109 4.36 -8.89 21.74
C GLN A 109 5.85 -9.26 21.85
N ASN A 110 6.53 -9.48 20.71
CA ASN A 110 7.96 -9.79 20.67
C ASN A 110 8.63 -9.05 19.49
N PHE A 111 8.84 -7.74 19.66
CA PHE A 111 9.32 -6.85 18.60
C PHE A 111 10.72 -7.20 18.08
N MET A 112 11.54 -7.91 18.88
CA MET A 112 12.87 -8.40 18.51
C MET A 112 12.85 -9.75 17.77
N ALA A 113 11.71 -10.44 17.72
CA ALA A 113 11.61 -11.69 16.98
C ALA A 113 11.75 -11.45 15.47
N PRO A 114 12.29 -12.43 14.71
CA PRO A 114 12.40 -12.30 13.26
C PRO A 114 11.06 -11.99 12.62
N VAL A 115 11.06 -11.14 11.60
CA VAL A 115 9.82 -10.78 10.92
C VAL A 115 9.35 -11.93 10.04
N ASN A 116 8.11 -12.36 10.26
CA ASN A 116 7.48 -13.43 9.51
C ASN A 116 6.00 -13.12 9.27
N ASP A 117 5.37 -13.93 8.43
CA ASP A 117 3.98 -13.76 8.00
C ASP A 117 2.95 -14.16 9.09
N THR A 118 3.39 -14.41 10.34
CA THR A 118 2.53 -14.93 11.42
C THR A 118 2.64 -14.13 12.72
N THR A 119 3.83 -13.97 13.29
CA THR A 119 4.07 -13.44 14.65
C THR A 119 4.59 -12.01 14.71
N ASN A 120 5.26 -11.48 13.68
CA ASN A 120 5.80 -10.11 13.70
C ASN A 120 5.54 -9.38 12.37
N LYS A 121 4.28 -9.37 11.94
CA LYS A 121 3.83 -8.68 10.71
C LYS A 121 4.10 -7.17 10.82
N ARG A 122 4.57 -6.56 9.74
CA ARG A 122 4.73 -5.11 9.61
C ARG A 122 4.08 -4.63 8.30
N CYS A 123 4.39 -3.41 7.88
CA CYS A 123 3.77 -2.80 6.71
C CYS A 123 4.00 -3.57 5.39
N GLN A 124 5.15 -4.24 5.22
CA GLN A 124 5.42 -5.06 4.03
C GLN A 124 4.57 -6.32 4.00
N GLU A 125 4.44 -7.00 5.14
CA GLU A 125 3.61 -8.20 5.29
C GLU A 125 2.14 -7.88 5.04
N TRP A 126 1.65 -6.78 5.61
CA TRP A 126 0.30 -6.28 5.32
C TRP A 126 0.10 -5.96 3.84
N THR A 127 1.08 -5.30 3.20
CA THR A 127 0.99 -4.98 1.76
C THR A 127 0.94 -6.25 0.91
N MET A 128 1.69 -7.29 1.28
CA MET A 128 1.64 -8.59 0.61
C MET A 128 0.27 -9.28 0.76
N GLU A 129 -0.31 -9.25 1.96
CA GLU A 129 -1.66 -9.78 2.20
C GLU A 129 -2.72 -8.99 1.42
N PHE A 130 -2.59 -7.68 1.40
CA PHE A 130 -3.47 -6.81 0.61
C PHE A 130 -3.39 -7.12 -0.88
N VAL A 131 -2.19 -7.25 -1.46
CA VAL A 131 -2.00 -7.60 -2.88
C VAL A 131 -2.57 -8.98 -3.20
N ARG A 132 -2.35 -9.98 -2.33
CA ARG A 132 -2.97 -11.30 -2.48
C ARG A 132 -4.51 -11.23 -2.44
N HIS A 133 -5.06 -10.37 -1.59
CA HIS A 133 -6.50 -10.15 -1.50
C HIS A 133 -7.07 -9.44 -2.74
N LEU A 134 -6.33 -8.49 -3.32
CA LEU A 134 -6.71 -7.88 -4.60
C LEU A 134 -6.78 -8.91 -5.73
N VAL A 135 -5.80 -9.82 -5.78
CA VAL A 135 -5.77 -10.92 -6.76
C VAL A 135 -6.91 -11.90 -6.53
N SER A 136 -7.18 -12.30 -5.28
CA SER A 136 -8.28 -13.24 -4.97
C SER A 136 -9.67 -12.68 -5.33
N LYS A 137 -9.82 -11.35 -5.26
CA LYS A 137 -11.03 -10.63 -5.69
C LYS A 137 -11.09 -10.39 -7.21
N GLY A 138 -10.06 -10.77 -7.97
CA GLY A 138 -9.97 -10.50 -9.41
C GLY A 138 -9.83 -9.02 -9.76
N LEU A 139 -9.38 -8.18 -8.81
CA LEU A 139 -9.25 -6.73 -9.01
C LEU A 139 -7.97 -6.38 -9.78
N ILE A 140 -6.92 -7.22 -9.65
CA ILE A 140 -5.66 -7.15 -10.39
C ILE A 140 -5.19 -8.56 -10.75
N ALA A 141 -4.26 -8.65 -11.69
CA ALA A 141 -3.69 -9.91 -12.16
C ALA A 141 -2.66 -10.51 -11.18
N ALA A 142 -2.47 -11.83 -11.21
CA ALA A 142 -1.70 -12.58 -10.22
C ALA A 142 -0.19 -12.25 -10.21
N GLU A 143 0.34 -11.73 -11.33
CA GLU A 143 1.72 -11.28 -11.50
C GLU A 143 2.11 -10.21 -10.47
N ALA A 144 1.13 -9.44 -9.98
CA ALA A 144 1.31 -8.44 -8.93
C ALA A 144 2.00 -9.03 -7.68
N ILE A 145 1.66 -10.27 -7.32
CA ILE A 145 2.21 -10.95 -6.14
C ILE A 145 3.72 -11.15 -6.30
N GLN A 146 4.17 -11.59 -7.48
CA GLN A 146 5.59 -11.84 -7.74
C GLN A 146 6.39 -10.53 -7.76
N ILE A 147 5.82 -9.48 -8.36
CA ILE A 147 6.46 -8.16 -8.43
C ILE A 147 6.66 -7.62 -7.01
N VAL A 148 5.62 -7.60 -6.18
CA VAL A 148 5.71 -7.05 -4.81
C VAL A 148 6.62 -7.91 -3.93
N GLN A 149 6.53 -9.24 -4.02
CA GLN A 149 7.40 -10.15 -3.29
C GLN A 149 8.88 -9.94 -3.63
N SER A 150 9.21 -9.67 -4.89
CA SER A 150 10.61 -9.43 -5.33
C SER A 150 11.23 -8.17 -4.71
N LYS A 151 10.41 -7.24 -4.19
CA LYS A 151 10.87 -5.99 -3.59
C LYS A 151 10.94 -6.04 -2.07
N ARG A 152 10.35 -7.07 -1.45
CA ARG A 152 10.27 -7.23 0.01
C ARG A 152 11.68 -7.32 0.60
N ASP A 153 11.89 -6.68 1.76
CA ASP A 153 13.12 -6.89 2.50
C ASP A 153 13.21 -8.32 3.02
N PRO A 154 14.41 -8.91 3.10
CA PRO A 154 14.59 -10.21 3.71
C PRO A 154 14.07 -10.21 5.17
N PRO A 155 13.57 -11.35 5.66
CA PRO A 155 13.30 -11.50 7.08
C PRO A 155 14.62 -11.39 7.84
N ASN A 156 14.76 -10.30 8.60
CA ASN A 156 15.79 -10.16 9.65
C ASN A 156 15.31 -10.88 10.91
#